data_AF-A0A822CVN2-F1
#
_entry.id   AF-A0A822CVN2-F1
#
_cell.length_a   1.000
_cell.length_b   1.000
_cell.length_c   1.000
_cell.angle_alpha   90.00
_cell.angle_beta   90.00
_cell.angle_gamma   90.00
#
_symmetry.space_group_name_H-M   'P 1'
#
loop_
_entity.id
_entity.type
_entity.pdbx_description
1 polymer ?
#
loop_
_entity_poly.entity_id
_entity_poly.type
_entity_poly.pdbx_seq_one_letter_code
_entity_poly.pdbx_strand_id
1 'polypeptide(L)' 'LKINDNLRASLRWLNQNTKTCPNCHYQIEKNDGSDHMICIKCQYEFCWSCLADYDQIRREGNHRHHPHCKHYAAYNKS' A
#
# COMPACT_ATOMS: atom_id res chain seq x y z
N LEU A 1 27.59 8.63 -17.16
CA LEU A 1 27.31 9.00 -15.75
C LEU A 1 27.04 7.72 -14.96
N LYS A 2 28.02 7.19 -14.22
CA LYS A 2 27.81 6.03 -13.34
C LYS A 2 27.14 6.54 -12.07
N ILE A 3 25.81 6.43 -11.99
CA ILE A 3 25.09 6.66 -10.73
C ILE A 3 25.70 5.70 -9.70
N ASN A 4 26.31 6.27 -8.66
CA ASN A 4 26.92 5.57 -7.53
C ASN A 4 25.96 4.47 -7.04
N ASP A 5 26.45 3.24 -6.90
CA ASP A 5 25.63 2.08 -6.55
C ASP A 5 24.90 2.26 -5.20
N ASN A 6 25.46 3.07 -4.30
CA ASN A 6 24.80 3.48 -3.06
C ASN A 6 23.52 4.28 -3.32
N LEU A 7 23.52 5.17 -4.31
CA LEU A 7 22.34 5.95 -4.69
C LEU A 7 21.23 5.03 -5.21
N ARG A 8 21.58 3.98 -5.99
CA ARG A 8 20.59 3.00 -6.48
C ARG A 8 20.04 2.14 -5.36
N ALA A 9 20.85 1.80 -4.37
CA ALA A 9 20.39 1.08 -3.18
C ALA A 9 19.42 1.95 -2.37
N SER A 10 19.76 3.22 -2.12
CA SER A 10 18.89 4.18 -1.42
C SER A 10 17.58 4.43 -2.16
N LEU A 11 17.60 4.60 -3.50
CA LEU A 11 16.39 4.79 -4.29
C LEU A 11 15.48 3.55 -4.29
N ARG A 12 16.08 2.35 -4.35
CA ARG A 12 15.32 1.09 -4.20
C ARG A 12 14.68 0.99 -2.82
N TRP A 13 15.43 1.31 -1.77
CA TRP A 13 14.91 1.30 -0.41
C TRP A 13 13.76 2.28 -0.24
N LEU A 14 13.91 3.52 -0.72
CA LEU A 14 12.83 4.53 -0.69
C LEU A 14 11.59 4.01 -1.43
N ASN A 15 11.72 3.53 -2.67
CA ASN A 15 10.58 3.05 -3.45
C ASN A 15 9.86 1.84 -2.85
N GLN A 16 10.57 1.01 -2.06
CA GLN A 16 10.01 -0.19 -1.44
C GLN A 16 9.37 0.10 -0.08
N ASN A 17 9.93 1.05 0.67
CA ASN A 17 9.56 1.30 2.05
C ASN A 17 8.79 2.59 2.24
N THR A 18 8.65 3.46 1.23
CA THR A 18 7.83 4.66 1.33
C THR A 18 6.73 4.69 0.28
N LYS A 19 5.57 5.21 0.68
CA LYS A 19 4.44 5.49 -0.21
C LYS A 19 3.75 6.77 0.24
N THR A 20 2.86 7.26 -0.60
CA THR A 20 1.99 8.40 -0.29
C THR A 20 0.62 7.88 0.14
N CYS A 21 0.09 8.40 1.25
CA CYS A 21 -1.26 8.09 1.69
C CYS A 21 -2.27 8.45 0.58
N PRO A 22 -3.17 7.54 0.18
CA PRO A 22 -4.14 7.80 -0.89
C PRO A 22 -5.21 8.83 -0.50
N ASN A 23 -5.40 9.09 0.79
CA ASN A 23 -6.40 10.04 1.29
C ASN A 23 -5.85 11.45 1.53
N CYS A 24 -4.74 11.59 2.27
CA CYS A 24 -4.23 12.91 2.69
C CYS A 24 -2.86 13.28 2.08
N HIS A 25 -2.32 12.43 1.21
CA HIS A 25 -1.05 12.61 0.52
C HIS A 25 0.19 12.76 1.41
N TYR A 26 0.09 12.39 2.68
CA TYR A 26 1.25 12.34 3.58
C TYR A 26 2.17 11.17 3.21
N GLN A 27 3.48 11.40 3.25
CA GLN A 27 4.47 10.33 3.05
C GLN A 27 4.47 9.39 4.26
N ILE A 28 4.41 8.11 3.98
CA ILE A 28 4.31 7.04 4.98
C ILE A 28 5.41 6.01 4.71
N GLU A 29 6.01 5.53 5.79
CA GLU A 29 6.94 4.40 5.75
C GLU A 29 6.16 3.10 6.02
N LYS A 30 6.55 2.02 5.34
CA LYS A 30 5.95 0.70 5.52
C LYS A 30 6.22 0.20 6.95
N ASN A 31 5.20 -0.35 7.61
CA ASN A 31 5.39 -1.07 8.86
C ASN A 31 5.84 -2.53 8.62
N ASP A 32 6.32 -3.20 9.67
CA ASP A 32 6.86 -4.56 9.65
C ASP A 32 5.79 -5.62 9.31
N GLY A 33 5.65 -5.92 8.02
CA GLY A 33 5.08 -7.19 7.54
C GLY A 33 3.60 -7.20 7.18
N SER A 34 2.81 -6.19 7.56
CA SER A 34 1.40 -6.10 7.18
C SER A 34 1.20 -5.27 5.90
N ASP A 35 0.25 -5.66 5.05
CA ASP A 35 -0.26 -4.76 4.01
C ASP A 35 -1.46 -3.94 4.51
N HIS A 36 -1.97 -4.18 5.72
CA HIS A 36 -2.95 -3.28 6.32
C HIS A 36 -2.21 -2.12 7.00
N MET A 37 -2.35 -0.93 6.43
CA MET A 37 -1.67 0.27 6.87
C MET A 37 -2.65 1.29 7.40
N ILE A 38 -2.26 2.00 8.45
CA ILE A 38 -3.00 3.12 9.02
C ILE A 38 -2.16 4.39 8.84
N CYS A 39 -2.71 5.39 8.17
CA CYS A 39 -2.01 6.65 7.99
C CYS A 39 -1.88 7.39 9.33
N ILE A 40 -0.65 7.63 9.78
CA ILE A 40 -0.40 8.32 11.05
C ILE A 40 -0.97 9.76 11.11
N LYS A 41 -1.15 10.41 9.96
CA LYS A 41 -1.67 11.79 9.88
C LYS A 41 -3.19 11.87 9.89
N CYS A 42 -3.87 11.00 9.15
CA CYS A 42 -5.33 11.10 8.94
C CYS A 42 -6.12 9.87 9.39
N GLN A 43 -5.47 8.86 9.96
CA GLN A 43 -6.05 7.60 10.41
C GLN A 43 -6.74 6.76 9.31
N TYR A 44 -6.61 7.15 8.03
CA TYR A 44 -7.12 6.36 6.92
C TYR A 44 -6.42 5.01 6.84
N GLU A 45 -7.23 3.94 6.79
CA GLU A 45 -6.78 2.56 6.67
C GLU A 45 -6.79 2.13 5.20
N PHE A 46 -5.70 1.58 4.69
CA PHE A 46 -5.61 1.13 3.30
C PHE A 46 -4.66 -0.05 3.14
N CYS A 47 -4.75 -0.73 2.00
CA CYS A 47 -3.83 -1.79 1.63
C CYS A 47 -2.51 -1.20 1.09
N TRP A 48 -1.36 -1.48 1.70
CA TRP A 48 -0.04 -1.05 1.20
C TRP A 48 0.23 -1.49 -0.23
N SER A 49 -0.17 -2.72 -0.58
CA SER A 49 0.15 -3.31 -1.87
C SER A 49 -0.61 -2.68 -3.03
N CYS A 50 -1.85 -2.23 -2.81
CA CYS A 50 -2.70 -1.73 -3.90
C CYS A 50 -3.38 -0.39 -3.62
N LEU A 51 -3.18 0.20 -2.44
CA LEU A 51 -3.77 1.46 -1.97
C LEU A 51 -5.30 1.47 -1.85
N ALA A 52 -5.94 0.30 -1.92
CA ALA A 52 -7.37 0.15 -1.75
C ALA A 52 -7.82 0.47 -0.32
N ASP A 53 -9.02 1.03 -0.20
CA ASP A 53 -9.70 1.38 1.04
C ASP A 53 -9.95 0.15 1.92
N TYR A 54 -9.34 0.11 3.10
CA TYR A 54 -9.49 -1.03 4.00
C TYR A 54 -10.87 -1.11 4.64
N ASP A 55 -11.57 0.01 4.75
CA ASP A 55 -12.93 0.06 5.29
C ASP A 55 -13.93 -0.61 4.32
N GLN A 56 -13.73 -0.44 3.01
CA GLN A 56 -14.50 -1.17 1.99
C GLN A 56 -14.13 -2.66 1.98
N ILE A 57 -12.84 -3.00 2.05
CA ILE A 57 -12.39 -4.40 2.13
C ILE A 57 -13.00 -5.11 3.34
N ARG A 58 -13.03 -4.45 4.50
CA ARG A 58 -13.61 -4.99 5.73
C ARG A 58 -15.12 -5.21 5.64
N ARG A 59 -15.86 -4.35 4.95
CA ARG A 59 -17.32 -4.47 4.78
C ARG A 59 -17.75 -5.46 3.70
N GLU A 60 -17.08 -5.44 2.56
CA GLU A 60 -17.53 -6.13 1.34
C GLU A 60 -16.67 -7.38 1.05
N GLY A 61 -15.43 -7.41 1.53
CA GLY A 61 -14.49 -8.52 1.39
C GLY A 61 -13.38 -8.26 0.38
N ASN A 62 -12.58 -9.31 0.15
CA ASN A 62 -11.31 -9.24 -0.60
C ASN A 62 -11.45 -8.81 -2.08
N HIS A 63 -12.66 -8.81 -2.63
CA HIS A 63 -12.93 -8.31 -3.98
C HIS A 63 -12.77 -6.78 -4.11
N ARG A 64 -12.66 -6.05 -2.99
CA ARG A 64 -12.39 -4.60 -2.96
C ARG A 64 -10.92 -4.24 -3.06
N HIS A 65 -10.00 -5.20 -2.96
CA HIS A 65 -8.64 -4.97 -3.42
C HIS A 65 -8.63 -4.74 -4.94
N HIS A 66 -7.63 -4.04 -5.47
CA HIS A 66 -7.46 -3.97 -6.92
C HIS A 66 -7.00 -5.33 -7.50
N PRO A 67 -7.34 -5.67 -8.76
CA PRO A 67 -7.05 -6.98 -9.36
C PRO A 67 -5.57 -7.39 -9.38
N HIS A 68 -4.64 -6.42 -9.31
CA HIS A 68 -3.20 -6.68 -9.25
C HIS A 68 -2.67 -6.89 -7.82
N CYS A 69 -3.54 -6.84 -6.81
CA CYS A 69 -3.17 -7.08 -5.42
C CYS A 69 -3.14 -8.58 -5.13
N LYS A 70 -2.13 -9.04 -4.40
CA LYS A 70 -2.07 -10.45 -3.93
C LYS A 70 -3.24 -10.85 -3.02
N HIS A 71 -3.97 -9.89 -2.46
CA HIS A 71 -5.14 -10.12 -1.60
C HIS A 71 -6.46 -10.10 -2.37
N TYR A 72 -6.45 -9.79 -3.67
CA TYR A 72 -7.67 -9.76 -4.47
C TYR A 72 -8.28 -11.16 -4.63
N ALA A 73 -9.58 -11.26 -4.41
CA ALA A 73 -10.38 -12.43 -4.74
C ALA A 73 -11.66 -11.98 -5.44
N ALA A 74 -11.96 -12.51 -6.63
CA ALA A 74 -13.16 -12.15 -7.37
C ALA A 74 -14.43 -12.40 -6.55
N TYR A 75 -15.40 -11.48 -6.63
CA TYR A 75 -16.69 -11.65 -5.97
C TYR A 75 -17.51 -12.67 -6.74
N ASN A 76 -17.59 -13.90 -6.22
CA ASN A 76 -18.52 -14.89 -6.72
C ASN A 76 -19.88 -14.65 -6.07
N LYS A 77 -20.73 -13.83 -6.73
CA LYS A 77 -22.14 -13.73 -6.37
C LYS A 77 -22.85 -14.95 -6.93
N SER A 78 -23.07 -15.97 -6.10
CA SER A 78 -23.95 -17.11 -6.42
C SER A 78 -25.37 -16.64 -6.72
#